data_AF-A0A536KK76-F1
#
_entry.id   AF-A0A536KK76-F1
#
_cell.length_a   1.000
_cell.length_b   1.000
_cell.length_c   1.000
_cell.angle_alpha   90.00
_cell.angle_beta   90.00
_cell.angle_gamma   90.00
#
_symmetry.space_group_name_H-M   'P 1'
#
loop_
_entity.id
_entity.type
_entity.pdbx_description
1 polymer ?
#
loop_
_entity_poly.entity_id
_entity_poly.type
_entity_poly.pdbx_seq_one_letter_code
_entity_poly.pdbx_strand_id
1 'polypeptide(L)'
;MLRQGDILGLDVYRSIGFIDESGRERIGHAQADQLGVLARWQRIAREQDKRLWVTEAQAEPWEARRREVPLTIQPDDISQLVSQLAGLGVDTILLWGSEYWLWRQDHGDPRWIEVMELGLKALV
;
A
#
# COMPACT_ATOMS: atom_id res chain seq x y z
N MET A 1 25.47 0.92 4.74
CA MET A 1 24.99 1.18 6.12
C MET A 1 24.33 2.56 6.11
N LEU A 2 23.13 2.69 6.67
CA LEU A 2 22.40 3.97 6.71
C LEU A 2 23.06 4.93 7.71
N ARG A 3 23.19 6.21 7.35
CA ARG A 3 23.79 7.28 8.16
C ARG A 3 22.78 7.84 9.17
N GLN A 4 23.26 8.60 10.16
CA GLN A 4 22.38 9.32 11.08
C GLN A 4 21.51 10.32 10.29
N GLY A 5 20.19 10.29 10.52
CA GLY A 5 19.22 11.08 9.77
C GLY A 5 18.58 10.37 8.57
N ASP A 6 19.19 9.29 8.06
CA ASP A 6 18.62 8.50 6.97
C ASP A 6 17.36 7.75 7.43
N ILE A 7 16.40 7.61 6.51
CA ILE A 7 15.18 6.83 6.67
C ILE A 7 15.24 5.66 5.68
N LEU A 8 14.84 4.47 6.12
CA LEU A 8 14.57 3.37 5.19
C LEU A 8 13.14 3.55 4.65
N GLY A 9 13.02 3.88 3.37
CA GLY A 9 11.75 3.90 2.65
C GLY A 9 11.49 2.58 1.96
N LEU A 10 10.27 2.05 2.08
CA LEU A 10 9.83 0.84 1.40
C LEU A 10 8.55 1.09 0.63
N ASP A 11 8.47 0.47 -0.54
CA ASP A 11 7.28 0.49 -1.38
C ASP A 11 6.56 -0.85 -1.25
N VAL A 12 5.26 -0.80 -0.98
CA VAL A 12 4.41 -1.91 -0.61
C VAL A 12 3.23 -1.97 -1.56
N TYR A 13 3.44 -2.75 -2.62
CA TYR A 13 2.42 -3.06 -3.63
C TYR A 13 1.81 -4.43 -3.33
N ARG A 14 0.50 -4.57 -3.53
CA ARG A 14 -0.22 -5.84 -3.35
C ARG A 14 -0.36 -6.59 -4.66
N SER A 15 -0.83 -5.90 -5.70
CA SER A 15 -0.93 -6.48 -7.02
C SER A 15 -1.02 -5.45 -8.13
N ILE A 16 -0.58 -5.86 -9.32
CA ILE A 16 -0.58 -5.04 -10.53
C ILE A 16 -1.12 -5.86 -11.70
N GLY A 17 -2.02 -5.26 -12.47
CA GLY A 17 -2.52 -5.80 -13.72
C GLY A 17 -1.55 -5.46 -14.85
N PHE A 18 -1.26 -6.43 -15.72
CA PHE A 18 -0.44 -6.23 -16.91
C PHE A 18 -0.95 -7.06 -18.09
N ILE A 19 -0.51 -6.71 -19.30
CA ILE A 19 -0.74 -7.48 -20.52
C ILE A 19 0.51 -8.29 -20.80
N ASP A 20 0.39 -9.62 -20.86
CA ASP A 20 1.51 -10.50 -21.20
C ASP A 20 1.83 -10.46 -22.70
N GLU A 21 2.93 -11.12 -23.09
CA GLU A 21 3.39 -11.18 -24.49
C GLU A 21 2.35 -11.78 -25.46
N SER A 22 1.37 -12.53 -24.93
CA SER A 22 0.27 -13.10 -25.73
C SER A 22 -0.93 -12.17 -25.87
N GLY A 23 -0.85 -10.94 -25.34
CA GLY A 23 -1.94 -9.97 -25.33
C GLY A 23 -3.02 -10.24 -24.28
N ARG A 24 -2.78 -11.20 -23.36
CA ARG A 24 -3.74 -11.58 -22.32
C ARG A 24 -3.48 -10.81 -21.05
N GLU A 25 -4.57 -10.48 -20.36
CA GLU A 25 -4.47 -9.83 -19.05
C GLU A 25 -4.03 -10.81 -17.97
N ARG A 26 -3.15 -10.34 -17.08
CA ARG A 26 -2.60 -11.04 -15.92
C ARG A 26 -2.57 -10.10 -14.73
N ILE A 27 -2.56 -10.70 -13.54
CA ILE A 27 -2.33 -9.98 -12.29
C ILE A 27 -1.07 -10.56 -11.66
N GLY A 28 -0.08 -9.71 -11.43
CA GLY A 28 1.08 -10.00 -10.62
C GLY A 28 0.76 -9.67 -9.17
N HIS A 29 1.07 -10.57 -8.25
CA HIS A 29 0.88 -10.36 -6.81
C HIS A 29 2.23 -10.17 -6.13
N ALA A 30 2.22 -9.45 -5.01
CA ALA A 30 3.34 -9.42 -4.09
C ALA A 30 3.74 -10.82 -3.65
N GLN A 31 4.98 -10.95 -3.19
CA GLN A 31 5.42 -12.19 -2.54
C GLN A 31 4.54 -12.48 -1.32
N ALA A 32 4.22 -13.76 -1.11
CA ALA A 32 3.30 -14.18 -0.04
C ALA A 32 3.77 -13.76 1.36
N ASP A 33 5.07 -13.56 1.57
CA ASP A 33 5.68 -13.19 2.84
C ASP A 33 6.06 -11.71 2.96
N GLN A 34 5.52 -10.82 2.11
CA GLN A 34 5.87 -9.39 2.09
C GLN A 34 5.85 -8.74 3.49
N LEU A 35 4.85 -9.08 4.33
CA LEU A 35 4.79 -8.60 5.72
C LEU A 35 5.93 -9.14 6.59
N GLY A 36 6.38 -10.37 6.36
CA GLY A 36 7.56 -10.94 7.03
C GLY A 36 8.85 -10.22 6.62
N VAL A 37 8.97 -9.86 5.33
CA VAL A 37 10.08 -9.04 4.84
C VAL A 37 10.07 -7.65 5.48
N LEU A 38 8.89 -7.02 5.58
CA LEU A 38 8.71 -5.74 6.28
C LEU A 38 9.09 -5.83 7.76
N ALA A 39 8.62 -6.86 8.48
CA ALA A 39 8.97 -7.10 9.87
C ALA A 39 10.50 -7.26 10.06
N ARG A 40 11.16 -7.97 9.14
CA ARG A 40 12.62 -8.10 9.15
C ARG A 40 13.31 -6.75 8.97
N TRP A 41 12.86 -5.92 8.04
CA TRP A 41 13.43 -4.58 7.83
C TRP A 41 13.19 -3.66 9.01
N GLN A 42 12.02 -3.77 9.63
CA GLN A 42 11.67 -3.02 10.82
C GLN A 42 12.61 -3.34 11.99
N ARG A 43 12.91 -4.63 12.22
CA ARG A 43 13.90 -5.05 13.22
C ARG A 43 15.28 -4.49 12.90
N ILE A 44 15.72 -4.57 11.65
CA ILE A 44 17.03 -4.06 11.21
C ILE A 44 17.12 -2.53 11.39
N ALA A 45 16.05 -1.80 11.09
CA ALA A 45 15.99 -0.35 11.29
C ALA A 45 16.09 0.00 12.78
N ARG A 46 15.34 -0.71 13.64
CA ARG A 46 15.41 -0.53 15.10
C ARG A 46 16.79 -0.82 15.67
N GLU A 47 17.44 -1.91 15.25
CA GLU A 47 18.81 -2.26 15.67
C GLU A 47 19.85 -1.20 15.29
N GLN A 48 19.53 -0.34 14.30
CA GLN A 48 20.39 0.76 13.83
C GLN A 48 19.92 2.14 14.28
N ASP A 49 18.95 2.21 15.20
CA ASP A 49 18.32 3.47 15.65
C ASP A 49 17.81 4.31 14.46
N LYS A 50 17.12 3.62 13.53
CA LYS A 50 16.48 4.19 12.33
C LYS A 50 14.97 4.03 12.39
N ARG A 51 14.30 5.04 11.80
CA ARG A 51 12.87 4.99 11.49
C ARG A 51 12.65 4.20 10.21
N LEU A 52 11.54 3.48 10.15
CA LEU A 52 11.09 2.77 8.96
C LEU A 52 9.83 3.44 8.44
N TRP A 53 9.86 3.89 7.19
CA TRP A 53 8.71 4.45 6.50
C TRP A 53 8.28 3.51 5.37
N VAL A 54 6.96 3.37 5.22
CA VAL A 54 6.40 2.94 3.95
C VAL A 54 6.14 4.20 3.14
N THR A 55 7.00 4.43 2.14
CA THR A 55 6.99 5.64 1.30
C THR A 55 5.98 5.56 0.18
N GLU A 56 5.59 4.34 -0.19
CA GLU A 56 4.49 4.08 -1.11
C GLU A 56 3.74 2.84 -0.64
N ALA A 57 2.54 2.97 -0.10
CA ALA A 57 1.60 1.87 0.04
C ALA A 57 0.55 2.00 -1.05
N GLN A 58 0.40 0.95 -1.85
CA GLN A 58 -0.60 0.92 -2.91
C GLN A 58 -1.99 1.12 -2.30
N ALA A 59 -2.65 2.18 -2.74
CA ALA A 59 -3.99 2.50 -2.31
C ALA A 59 -4.90 2.92 -3.49
N GLU A 60 -4.44 2.77 -4.74
CA GLU A 60 -5.29 2.75 -5.92
C GLU A 60 -5.11 1.47 -6.76
N PRO A 61 -6.10 1.11 -7.58
CA PRO A 61 -5.96 0.00 -8.51
C PRO A 61 -4.96 0.28 -9.63
N TRP A 62 -4.15 -0.72 -9.93
CA TRP A 62 -3.29 -0.69 -11.11
C TRP A 62 -3.77 -1.74 -12.09
N GLU A 63 -4.74 -1.38 -12.93
CA GLU A 63 -5.39 -2.33 -13.84
C GLU A 63 -4.68 -2.38 -15.20
N ALA A 64 -4.61 -3.57 -15.81
CA ALA A 64 -4.09 -3.70 -17.18
C ALA A 64 -5.00 -3.01 -18.21
N ARG A 65 -6.30 -2.93 -17.89
CA ARG A 65 -7.35 -2.31 -18.71
C ARG A 65 -8.33 -1.60 -17.80
N ARG A 66 -8.83 -0.43 -18.24
CA ARG A 66 -9.84 0.33 -17.50
C ARG A 66 -11.06 -0.54 -17.20
N ARG A 67 -11.54 -0.47 -15.95
CA ARG A 67 -12.74 -1.13 -15.47
C ARG A 67 -13.43 -0.32 -14.39
N GLU A 68 -14.72 -0.59 -14.24
CA GLU A 68 -15.56 0.04 -13.23
C GLU A 68 -15.31 -0.57 -11.84
N VAL A 69 -15.22 -1.90 -11.77
CA VAL A 69 -14.88 -2.63 -10.54
C VAL A 69 -13.44 -3.11 -10.65
N PRO A 70 -12.53 -2.60 -9.80
CA PRO A 70 -11.13 -3.03 -9.80
C PRO A 70 -10.95 -4.51 -9.47
N LEU A 71 -9.83 -5.10 -9.90
CA LEU A 71 -9.38 -6.43 -9.50
C LEU A 71 -8.13 -6.41 -8.62
N THR A 72 -7.27 -5.38 -8.71
CA THR A 72 -5.97 -5.43 -8.03
C THR A 72 -5.99 -4.99 -6.57
N ILE A 73 -6.95 -4.13 -6.21
CA ILE A 73 -7.15 -3.68 -4.83
C ILE A 73 -8.59 -3.19 -4.65
N GLN A 74 -9.16 -3.42 -3.48
CA GLN A 74 -10.43 -2.87 -3.03
C GLN A 74 -10.21 -1.92 -1.84
N PRO A 75 -11.18 -1.04 -1.51
CA PRO A 75 -11.08 -0.16 -0.35
C PRO A 75 -10.67 -0.89 0.95
N ASP A 76 -11.29 -2.02 1.25
CA ASP A 76 -11.01 -2.81 2.47
C ASP A 76 -9.59 -3.39 2.51
N ASP A 77 -8.97 -3.63 1.35
CA ASP A 77 -7.59 -4.08 1.30
C ASP A 77 -6.63 -3.00 1.81
N ILE A 78 -6.99 -1.71 1.65
CA ILE A 78 -6.15 -0.59 2.08
C ILE A 78 -6.20 -0.44 3.60
N SER A 79 -7.38 -0.52 4.22
CA SER A 79 -7.48 -0.47 5.70
C SER A 79 -6.80 -1.66 6.35
N GLN A 80 -6.91 -2.85 5.75
CA GLN A 80 -6.18 -4.03 6.19
C GLN A 80 -4.67 -3.83 6.11
N LEU A 81 -4.16 -3.32 4.98
CA LEU A 81 -2.74 -3.05 4.80
C LEU A 81 -2.22 -2.04 5.81
N VAL A 82 -2.91 -0.91 5.99
CA VAL A 82 -2.53 0.14 6.97
C VAL A 82 -2.48 -0.44 8.38
N SER A 83 -3.49 -1.20 8.78
CA SER A 83 -3.53 -1.83 10.10
C SER A 83 -2.38 -2.81 10.32
N GLN A 84 -2.03 -3.60 9.30
CA GLN A 84 -0.90 -4.53 9.35
C GLN A 84 0.44 -3.79 9.46
N LEU A 85 0.67 -2.75 8.64
CA LEU A 85 1.88 -1.95 8.65
C LEU A 85 2.07 -1.21 9.99
N ALA A 86 0.99 -0.65 10.53
CA ALA A 86 1.01 -0.02 11.84
C ALA A 86 1.29 -1.02 12.96
N GLY A 87 0.69 -2.21 12.89
CA GLY A 87 0.96 -3.31 13.83
C GLY A 87 2.42 -3.80 13.80
N LEU A 88 3.13 -3.62 12.68
CA LEU A 88 4.56 -3.89 12.57
C LEU A 88 5.44 -2.78 13.18
N GLY A 89 4.85 -1.64 13.55
CA GLY A 89 5.58 -0.48 14.09
C GLY A 89 6.33 0.29 13.02
N VAL A 90 5.75 0.42 11.83
CA VAL A 90 6.16 1.40 10.81
C VAL A 90 5.81 2.80 11.32
N ASP A 91 6.76 3.73 11.26
CA ASP A 91 6.59 5.09 11.80
C ASP A 91 5.69 5.98 10.95
N THR A 92 5.69 5.77 9.63
CA THR A 92 4.95 6.59 8.67
C THR A 92 4.57 5.75 7.48
N ILE A 93 3.30 5.86 7.07
CA ILE A 93 2.73 5.17 5.91
C ILE A 93 2.20 6.25 4.97
N LEU A 94 2.81 6.36 3.78
CA LEU A 94 2.36 7.24 2.71
C LEU A 94 1.55 6.41 1.71
N LEU A 95 0.31 6.82 1.48
CA LEU A 95 -0.62 6.10 0.60
C LEU A 95 -0.61 6.72 -0.78
N TRP A 96 -0.43 5.89 -1.80
CA TRP A 96 -0.42 6.32 -3.20
C TRP A 96 -1.76 6.01 -3.86
N GLY A 97 -2.43 7.05 -4.41
CA GLY A 97 -3.71 6.91 -5.11
C GLY A 97 -4.77 7.97 -4.83
N SER A 98 -4.42 9.10 -4.21
CA SER A 98 -5.38 10.12 -3.77
C SER A 98 -6.28 10.66 -4.88
N GLU A 99 -5.74 10.79 -6.08
CA GLU A 99 -6.40 11.25 -7.29
C GLU A 99 -7.50 10.29 -7.70
N TYR A 100 -7.26 8.99 -7.60
CA TYR A 100 -8.27 7.97 -7.87
C TYR A 100 -9.41 8.03 -6.85
N TRP A 101 -9.12 8.23 -5.55
CA TRP A 101 -10.17 8.29 -4.52
C TRP A 101 -11.09 9.49 -4.72
N LEU A 102 -10.51 10.66 -5.01
CA LEU A 102 -11.25 11.87 -5.32
C LEU A 102 -12.10 11.69 -6.59
N TRP A 103 -11.51 11.10 -7.64
CA TRP A 103 -12.26 10.78 -8.85
C TRP A 103 -13.44 9.83 -8.57
N ARG A 104 -13.26 8.78 -7.75
CA ARG A 104 -14.34 7.85 -7.37
C ARG A 104 -15.45 8.56 -6.60
N GLN A 105 -15.09 9.42 -5.65
CA GLN A 105 -16.07 10.21 -4.90
C GLN A 105 -16.92 11.08 -5.83
N ASP A 106 -16.29 11.80 -6.75
CA ASP A 106 -16.97 12.64 -7.74
C ASP A 106 -17.88 11.84 -8.69
N HIS A 107 -17.67 10.53 -8.80
CA HIS A 107 -18.46 9.61 -9.61
C HIS A 107 -19.38 8.70 -8.77
N GLY A 108 -19.67 9.08 -7.53
CA GLY A 108 -20.68 8.42 -6.68
C GLY A 108 -20.19 7.20 -5.90
N ASP A 109 -18.87 6.99 -5.80
CA ASP A 109 -18.27 5.92 -4.99
C ASP A 109 -17.36 6.48 -3.89
N PRO A 110 -17.91 6.86 -2.72
CA PRO A 110 -17.15 7.46 -1.63
C PRO A 110 -16.31 6.45 -0.83
N ARG A 111 -16.49 5.14 -1.06
CA ARG A 111 -15.90 4.05 -0.23
C ARG A 111 -14.37 4.14 -0.12
N TRP A 112 -13.70 4.66 -1.15
CA TRP A 112 -12.25 4.83 -1.20
C TRP A 112 -11.73 5.88 -0.21
N ILE A 113 -12.51 6.92 0.05
CA ILE A 113 -12.16 7.95 1.04
C ILE A 113 -12.61 7.51 2.44
N GLU A 114 -13.80 6.93 2.56
CA GLU A 114 -14.34 6.47 3.84
C GLU A 114 -13.43 5.46 4.55
N VAL A 115 -12.83 4.54 3.79
CA VAL A 115 -11.92 3.53 4.36
C VAL A 115 -10.62 4.15 4.89
N MET A 116 -10.22 5.31 4.38
CA MET A 116 -9.05 6.08 4.84
C MET A 116 -9.33 6.79 6.16
N GLU A 117 -10.52 7.36 6.31
CA GLU A 117 -10.95 7.93 7.58
C GLU A 117 -11.00 6.89 8.71
N LEU A 118 -11.41 5.66 8.38
CA LEU A 118 -11.42 4.54 9.33
C LEU A 118 -10.00 4.09 9.69
N GLY A 119 -9.10 3.98 8.69
CA GLY A 119 -7.69 3.65 8.91
C GLY A 119 -6.99 4.64 9.84
N LEU A 120 -7.22 5.95 9.64
CA LEU A 120 -6.66 7.00 10.50
C LEU A 120 -7.15 6.89 11.96
N LYS A 121 -8.44 6.58 12.18
CA LYS A 121 -8.98 6.40 13.54
C LYS A 121 -8.39 5.19 14.27
N ALA A 122 -7.98 4.16 13.54
CA ALA A 122 -7.37 2.95 14.12
C ALA A 122 -5.91 3.13 14.55
N LEU A 123 -5.27 4.24 14.16
CA LEU A 123 -3.88 4.57 14.50
C LEU A 123 -3.75 5.45 15.76
N VAL A 124 -4.86 5.88 16.36
CA VAL A 124 -4.93 6.80 17.52
C VAL A 124 -5.25 6.06 18.81
#